data_AF-A0A154WG31-F1
#
_entry.id   AF-A0A154WG31-F1
#
_cell.length_a   1.000
_cell.length_b   1.000
_cell.length_c   1.000
_cell.angle_alpha   90.00
_cell.angle_beta   90.00
_cell.angle_gamma   90.00
#
_symmetry.space_group_name_H-M   'P 1'
#
loop_
_entity.id
_entity.type
_entity.pdbx_description
1 polymer ?
#
loop_
_entity_poly.entity_id
_entity_poly.type
_entity_poly.pdbx_seq_one_letter_code
_entity_poly.pdbx_strand_id
1 'polypeptide(L)'
;MARPTLDPQRRRSETLNLRLAPTEMYDLRRRAAEAGVTLAEYARATLTGRRPKPKPVKDRMMSALLYELSSIATNLSQLEDVTGDANFAKWARYVGGDLVERVTDRHDLALLIEEHLEAINGVGHMINAMARRANVGKDPDPGEVEETLSILGRVLEPIHKAVKRPAGGRGKEPDPGSGRDAL
;
A
#
# COMPACT_ATOMS: atom_id res chain seq x y z
N MET A 1 25.14 -10.59 25.51
CA MET A 1 24.11 -11.08 26.45
C MET A 1 23.13 -11.95 25.67
N ALA A 2 22.88 -13.18 26.09
CA ALA A 2 21.93 -14.09 25.41
C ALA A 2 20.49 -13.65 25.66
N ARG A 3 19.64 -13.70 24.62
CA ARG A 3 18.22 -13.34 24.71
C ARG A 3 17.51 -14.34 25.66
N PRO A 4 16.72 -13.90 26.65
CA PRO A 4 16.02 -14.81 27.55
C PRO A 4 15.13 -15.77 26.77
N THR A 5 15.29 -17.07 27.01
CA THR A 5 14.46 -18.10 26.39
C THR A 5 13.02 -17.94 26.86
N LEU A 6 12.05 -17.98 25.93
CA LEU A 6 10.63 -17.91 26.27
C LEU A 6 10.27 -19.04 27.26
N ASP A 7 9.46 -18.71 28.27
CA ASP A 7 8.82 -19.69 29.17
C ASP A 7 8.23 -20.85 28.36
N PRO A 8 8.60 -22.12 28.67
CA PRO A 8 8.09 -23.30 27.96
C PRO A 8 6.57 -23.31 27.79
N GLN A 9 5.80 -22.86 28.78
CA GLN A 9 4.33 -22.85 28.71
C GLN A 9 3.77 -21.75 27.80
N ARG A 10 4.58 -20.73 27.49
CA ARG A 10 4.22 -19.65 26.54
C ARG A 10 4.67 -19.95 25.12
N ARG A 11 5.48 -20.99 24.92
CA ARG A 11 5.89 -21.43 23.59
C ARG A 11 4.70 -22.04 22.87
N ARG A 12 4.63 -21.76 21.57
CA ARG A 12 3.63 -22.35 20.69
C ARG A 12 4.21 -23.69 20.21
N SER A 13 4.01 -24.76 20.97
CA SER A 13 4.51 -26.11 20.67
C SER A 13 3.46 -27.04 20.05
N GLU A 14 2.18 -26.80 20.36
CA GLU A 14 1.07 -27.65 19.93
C GLU A 14 0.51 -27.21 18.57
N THR A 15 0.10 -28.18 17.74
CA THR A 15 -0.51 -27.94 16.42
C THR A 15 -1.97 -28.38 16.41
N LEU A 16 -2.84 -27.58 15.82
CA LEU A 16 -4.23 -27.92 15.56
C LEU A 16 -4.45 -28.03 14.05
N ASN A 17 -4.81 -29.22 13.57
CA ASN A 17 -5.09 -29.47 12.16
C ASN A 17 -6.59 -29.35 11.89
N LEU A 18 -6.99 -28.35 11.10
CA LEU A 18 -8.38 -28.08 10.73
C LEU A 18 -8.55 -28.17 9.21
N ARG A 19 -9.66 -28.79 8.77
CA ARG A 19 -10.12 -28.73 7.38
C ARG A 19 -11.23 -27.70 7.29
N LEU A 20 -11.10 -26.77 6.35
CA LEU A 20 -12.05 -25.70 6.08
C LEU A 20 -12.61 -25.86 4.67
N ALA A 21 -13.89 -25.57 4.50
CA ALA A 21 -14.46 -25.39 3.17
C ALA A 21 -13.80 -24.17 2.48
N PRO A 22 -13.81 -24.12 1.13
CA PRO A 22 -13.24 -23.00 0.39
C PRO A 22 -13.82 -21.63 0.79
N THR A 23 -15.13 -21.58 1.07
CA THR A 23 -15.84 -20.37 1.52
C THR A 23 -15.41 -19.94 2.92
N GLU A 24 -15.22 -20.90 3.84
CA GLU A 24 -14.73 -20.63 5.19
C GLU A 24 -13.29 -20.11 5.16
N MET A 25 -12.43 -20.70 4.33
CA MET A 25 -11.06 -20.23 4.12
C MET A 25 -11.05 -18.80 3.54
N TYR A 26 -11.91 -18.53 2.57
CA TYR A 26 -12.07 -17.20 1.99
C TYR A 26 -12.50 -16.17 3.05
N ASP A 27 -13.53 -16.48 3.83
CA ASP A 27 -14.03 -15.59 4.89
C ASP A 27 -12.99 -15.35 5.98
N LEU A 28 -12.24 -16.38 6.35
CA LEU A 28 -11.18 -16.28 7.35
C LEU A 28 -10.04 -15.38 6.86
N ARG A 29 -9.62 -15.53 5.60
CA ARG A 29 -8.62 -14.64 4.96
C ARG A 29 -9.11 -13.21 4.87
N ARG A 30 -10.35 -13.00 4.41
CA ARG A 30 -10.97 -11.68 4.31
C ARG A 30 -10.98 -10.98 5.67
N ARG A 31 -11.46 -11.64 6.72
CA ARG A 31 -11.53 -11.06 8.07
C ARG A 31 -10.15 -10.80 8.69
N ALA A 32 -9.17 -11.66 8.42
CA ALA A 32 -7.79 -11.44 8.84
C ALA A 32 -7.20 -10.19 8.18
N ALA A 33 -7.41 -10.04 6.87
CA ALA A 33 -6.98 -8.86 6.12
C ALA A 33 -7.68 -7.58 6.61
N GLU A 34 -9.01 -7.64 6.86
CA GLU A 34 -9.77 -6.53 7.43
C GLU A 34 -9.26 -6.11 8.82
N ALA A 35 -8.86 -7.07 9.66
CA ALA A 35 -8.27 -6.79 10.96
C ALA A 35 -6.77 -6.40 10.89
N GLY A 36 -6.15 -6.52 9.72
CA GLY A 36 -4.74 -6.21 9.51
C GLY A 36 -3.79 -7.12 10.29
N VAL A 37 -4.11 -8.41 10.40
CA VAL A 37 -3.29 -9.45 11.05
C VAL A 37 -3.12 -10.64 10.12
N THR A 38 -2.13 -11.50 10.39
CA THR A 38 -1.96 -12.72 9.58
C THR A 38 -3.14 -13.69 9.78
N LEU A 39 -3.36 -14.57 8.80
CA LEU A 39 -4.38 -15.62 8.88
C LEU A 39 -4.26 -16.45 10.16
N ALA A 40 -3.02 -16.85 10.50
CA ALA A 40 -2.72 -17.66 11.68
C ALA A 40 -3.02 -16.90 12.99
N GLU A 41 -2.67 -15.61 13.06
CA GLU A 41 -2.99 -14.77 14.21
C GLU A 41 -4.49 -14.58 14.36
N TYR A 42 -5.21 -14.30 13.27
CA TYR A 42 -6.66 -14.15 13.29
C TYR A 42 -7.35 -15.43 13.73
N ALA A 43 -6.97 -16.57 13.14
CA ALA A 43 -7.53 -17.87 13.46
C ALA A 43 -7.32 -18.20 14.94
N ARG A 44 -6.09 -18.06 15.44
CA ARG A 44 -5.76 -18.30 16.86
C ARG A 44 -6.53 -17.36 17.79
N ALA A 45 -6.53 -16.07 17.48
CA ALA A 45 -7.22 -15.08 18.29
C ALA A 45 -8.73 -15.39 18.35
N THR A 46 -9.33 -15.81 17.23
CA THR A 46 -10.72 -16.26 17.17
C THR A 46 -10.97 -17.54 17.98
N LEU A 47 -10.12 -18.56 17.84
CA LEU A 47 -10.21 -19.82 18.61
C LEU A 47 -10.04 -19.61 20.12
N THR A 48 -9.32 -18.58 20.53
CA THR A 48 -9.11 -18.21 21.94
C THR A 48 -10.08 -17.13 22.44
N GLY A 49 -11.16 -16.86 21.70
CA GLY A 49 -12.23 -15.93 22.09
C GLY A 49 -11.91 -14.44 21.93
N ARG A 50 -10.74 -14.09 21.36
CA ARG A 50 -10.25 -12.72 21.15
C ARG A 50 -10.35 -12.32 19.68
N ARG A 51 -11.54 -12.37 19.08
CA ARG A 51 -11.75 -12.07 17.65
C ARG A 51 -11.27 -10.64 17.32
N PRO A 52 -10.18 -10.47 16.54
CA PRO A 52 -9.69 -9.15 16.17
C PRO A 52 -10.75 -8.37 15.40
N LYS A 53 -10.92 -7.08 15.74
CA LYS A 53 -11.89 -6.21 15.07
C LYS A 53 -11.32 -5.71 13.73
N PRO A 54 -12.17 -5.53 12.71
CA PRO A 54 -11.77 -4.84 11.48
C PRO A 54 -11.19 -3.46 11.78
N LYS A 55 -10.12 -3.09 11.08
CA LYS A 55 -9.58 -1.74 11.09
C LYS A 55 -10.53 -0.78 10.35
N PRO A 56 -10.57 0.50 10.74
CA PRO A 56 -11.29 1.53 9.98
C PRO A 56 -10.91 1.49 8.50
N VAL A 57 -11.89 1.74 7.61
CA VAL A 57 -11.67 1.74 6.15
C VAL A 57 -10.50 2.65 5.76
N LYS A 58 -10.43 3.85 6.34
CA LYS A 58 -9.37 4.83 6.07
C LYS A 58 -7.97 4.27 6.35
N ASP A 59 -7.79 3.63 7.49
CA ASP A 59 -6.51 3.04 7.89
C ASP A 59 -6.14 1.86 6.97
N ARG A 60 -7.14 1.08 6.53
CA ARG A 60 -6.93 -0.02 5.58
C ARG A 60 -6.49 0.50 4.22
N MET A 61 -7.15 1.53 3.68
CA MET A 61 -6.79 2.13 2.40
C MET A 61 -5.39 2.75 2.46
N MET A 62 -5.09 3.47 3.54
CA MET A 62 -3.76 4.05 3.75
C MET A 62 -2.68 2.97 3.82
N SER A 63 -2.90 1.92 4.63
CA SER A 63 -1.95 0.80 4.74
C SER A 63 -1.74 0.10 3.40
N ALA A 64 -2.81 -0.10 2.63
CA ALA A 64 -2.73 -0.74 1.32
C ALA A 64 -1.93 0.11 0.32
N LEU A 65 -2.19 1.42 0.26
CA LEU A 65 -1.41 2.31 -0.60
C LEU A 65 0.07 2.34 -0.22
N LEU A 66 0.39 2.50 1.07
CA LEU A 66 1.78 2.52 1.53
C LEU A 66 2.52 1.22 1.20
N TYR A 67 1.83 0.08 1.30
CA TYR A 67 2.36 -1.21 0.86
C TYR A 67 2.65 -1.23 -0.64
N GLU A 68 1.70 -0.81 -1.48
CA GLU A 68 1.87 -0.79 -2.94
C GLU A 68 3.00 0.15 -3.36
N LEU A 69 3.08 1.36 -2.80
CA LEU A 69 4.16 2.31 -3.07
C LEU A 69 5.54 1.73 -2.68
N SER A 70 5.63 1.10 -1.51
CA SER A 70 6.87 0.48 -1.05
C SER A 70 7.29 -0.70 -1.93
N SER A 71 6.32 -1.52 -2.35
CA SER A 71 6.53 -2.65 -3.26
C SER A 71 7.02 -2.18 -4.64
N ILE A 72 6.37 -1.16 -5.20
CA ILE A 72 6.77 -0.53 -6.46
C ILE A 72 8.20 0.02 -6.36
N ALA A 73 8.51 0.80 -5.32
CA ALA A 73 9.83 1.37 -5.11
C ALA A 73 10.93 0.30 -4.97
N THR A 74 10.62 -0.81 -4.29
CA THR A 74 11.55 -1.95 -4.15
C THR A 74 11.83 -2.57 -5.51
N ASN A 75 10.81 -2.84 -6.32
CA ASN A 75 10.98 -3.45 -7.64
C ASN A 75 11.69 -2.51 -8.62
N LEU A 76 11.45 -1.20 -8.54
CA LEU A 76 12.19 -0.20 -9.31
C LEU A 76 13.67 -0.16 -8.90
N SER A 77 13.98 -0.27 -7.61
CA SER A 77 15.37 -0.34 -7.15
C SER A 77 16.08 -1.58 -7.69
N GLN A 78 15.39 -2.74 -7.71
CA GLN A 78 15.92 -3.95 -8.34
C GLN A 78 16.18 -3.78 -9.84
N LEU A 79 15.29 -3.07 -10.54
CA LEU A 79 15.50 -2.76 -11.96
C LEU A 79 16.73 -1.88 -12.17
N GLU A 80 16.96 -0.89 -11.30
CA GLU A 80 18.20 -0.10 -11.34
C GLU A 80 19.43 -0.96 -11.08
N ASP A 81 19.41 -1.80 -10.03
CA ASP A 81 20.54 -2.68 -9.67
C ASP A 81 20.96 -3.58 -10.85
N VAL A 82 20.01 -4.05 -11.65
CA VAL A 82 20.26 -4.96 -12.77
C VAL A 82 20.60 -4.21 -14.06
N THR A 83 19.91 -3.11 -14.37
CA THR A 83 20.05 -2.42 -15.67
C THR A 83 21.05 -1.25 -15.64
N GLY A 84 21.34 -0.71 -14.46
CA GLY A 84 22.12 0.53 -14.30
C GLY A 84 21.37 1.80 -14.72
N ASP A 85 20.08 1.72 -15.09
CA ASP A 85 19.31 2.91 -15.49
C ASP A 85 18.88 3.73 -14.26
N ALA A 86 19.54 4.87 -14.09
CA ALA A 86 19.26 5.84 -13.02
C ALA A 86 17.83 6.40 -13.04
N ASN A 87 17.07 6.25 -14.13
CA ASN A 87 15.66 6.62 -14.18
C ASN A 87 14.83 5.78 -13.18
N PHE A 88 15.12 4.49 -13.05
CA PHE A 88 14.45 3.64 -12.06
C PHE A 88 14.73 4.11 -10.63
N ALA A 89 15.98 4.49 -10.31
CA ALA A 89 16.32 5.05 -9.00
C ALA A 89 15.57 6.36 -8.69
N LYS A 90 15.37 7.23 -9.69
CA LYS A 90 14.57 8.46 -9.52
C LYS A 90 13.12 8.13 -9.17
N TRP A 91 12.50 7.18 -9.88
CA TRP A 91 11.15 6.73 -9.59
C TRP A 91 11.05 6.04 -8.23
N ALA A 92 12.00 5.17 -7.88
CA ALA A 92 12.02 4.50 -6.58
C ALA A 92 12.06 5.50 -5.42
N ARG A 93 12.92 6.53 -5.52
CA ARG A 93 13.02 7.59 -4.51
C ARG A 93 11.72 8.39 -4.39
N TYR A 94 11.11 8.74 -5.53
CA TYR A 94 9.86 9.49 -5.52
C TYR A 94 8.70 8.67 -4.93
N VAL A 95 8.50 7.44 -5.41
CA VAL A 95 7.36 6.60 -5.03
C VAL A 95 7.49 6.09 -3.60
N GLY A 96 8.68 5.61 -3.20
CA GLY A 96 8.92 5.03 -1.88
C GLY A 96 9.39 6.01 -0.80
N GLY A 97 9.78 7.22 -1.20
CA GLY A 97 10.23 8.28 -0.29
C GLY A 97 9.25 9.44 -0.29
N ASP A 98 9.40 10.36 -1.26
CA ASP A 98 8.68 11.64 -1.28
C ASP A 98 7.15 11.48 -1.21
N LEU A 99 6.59 10.55 -1.99
CA LEU A 99 5.14 10.34 -2.03
C LEU A 99 4.63 9.65 -0.76
N VAL A 100 5.38 8.67 -0.24
CA VAL A 100 5.07 8.01 1.03
C VAL A 100 5.03 9.02 2.18
N GLU A 101 6.05 9.87 2.30
CA GLU A 101 6.13 10.90 3.33
C GLU A 101 4.91 11.83 3.28
N ARG A 102 4.54 12.28 2.07
CA ARG A 102 3.42 13.19 1.87
C ARG A 102 2.04 12.57 2.10
N VAL A 103 1.91 11.26 1.95
CA VAL A 103 0.63 10.54 2.06
C VAL A 103 0.38 9.99 3.47
N THR A 104 1.43 9.63 4.22
CA THR A 104 1.33 8.84 5.47
C THR A 104 0.27 9.34 6.46
N ASP A 105 0.10 10.66 6.61
CA ASP A 105 -0.86 11.24 7.55
C ASP A 105 -2.16 11.77 6.89
N ARG A 106 -2.29 11.63 5.56
CA ARG A 106 -3.40 12.17 4.76
C ARG A 106 -4.61 11.25 4.72
N HIS A 107 -5.17 10.94 5.89
CA HIS A 107 -6.37 10.12 6.04
C HIS A 107 -7.62 10.72 5.36
N ASP A 108 -7.59 12.01 5.02
CA ASP A 108 -8.59 12.68 4.19
C ASP A 108 -8.63 12.15 2.76
N LEU A 109 -7.55 11.53 2.27
CA LEU A 109 -7.45 10.98 0.92
C LEU A 109 -8.04 9.57 0.77
N ALA A 110 -8.55 8.96 1.84
CA ALA A 110 -8.96 7.55 1.82
C ALA A 110 -9.88 7.15 0.65
N LEU A 111 -10.86 7.99 0.29
CA LEU A 111 -11.76 7.72 -0.85
C LEU A 111 -11.05 7.81 -2.20
N LEU A 112 -10.16 8.79 -2.35
CA LEU A 112 -9.33 8.94 -3.55
C LEU A 112 -8.37 7.75 -3.70
N ILE A 113 -7.83 7.28 -2.58
CA ILE A 113 -7.00 6.08 -2.55
C ILE A 113 -7.81 4.87 -2.99
N GLU A 114 -8.99 4.67 -2.42
CA GLU A 114 -9.88 3.56 -2.77
C GLU A 114 -10.21 3.53 -4.26
N GLU A 115 -10.49 4.69 -4.87
CA GLU A 115 -10.78 4.81 -6.31
C GLU A 115 -9.60 4.40 -7.21
N HIS A 116 -8.36 4.66 -6.79
CA HIS A 116 -7.17 4.46 -7.64
C HIS A 116 -6.31 3.25 -7.25
N LEU A 117 -6.57 2.60 -6.11
CA LEU A 117 -5.73 1.54 -5.57
C LEU A 117 -5.59 0.35 -6.53
N GLU A 118 -6.67 -0.05 -7.22
CA GLU A 118 -6.63 -1.14 -8.18
C GLU A 118 -5.71 -0.83 -9.38
N ALA A 119 -5.78 0.39 -9.92
CA ALA A 119 -4.91 0.82 -11.02
C ALA A 119 -3.43 0.90 -10.58
N ILE A 120 -3.18 1.36 -9.35
CA ILE A 120 -1.83 1.39 -8.75
C ILE A 120 -1.28 -0.03 -8.58
N ASN A 121 -2.08 -0.95 -8.06
CA ASN A 121 -1.70 -2.36 -7.94
C ASN A 121 -1.44 -3.00 -9.32
N GLY A 122 -2.26 -2.67 -10.32
CA GLY A 122 -2.08 -3.11 -11.70
C GLY A 122 -0.71 -2.73 -12.29
N VAL A 123 -0.31 -1.46 -12.18
CA VAL A 123 1.03 -1.05 -12.65
C VAL A 123 2.15 -1.64 -11.78
N GLY A 124 1.91 -1.83 -10.47
CA GLY A 124 2.85 -2.52 -9.59
C GLY A 124 3.12 -3.96 -10.03
N HIS A 125 2.10 -4.67 -10.52
CA HIS A 125 2.27 -5.99 -11.11
C HIS A 125 3.09 -5.97 -12.41
N MET A 126 2.92 -4.95 -13.26
CA MET A 126 3.74 -4.78 -14.48
C MET A 126 5.21 -4.58 -14.12
N ILE A 127 5.51 -3.67 -13.18
CA ILE A 127 6.87 -3.39 -12.72
C ILE A 127 7.50 -4.62 -12.08
N ASN A 128 6.76 -5.37 -11.25
CA ASN A 128 7.25 -6.61 -10.67
C ASN A 128 7.52 -7.70 -11.73
N ALA A 129 6.68 -7.81 -12.75
CA ALA A 129 6.93 -8.74 -13.86
C ALA A 129 8.20 -8.37 -14.61
N MET A 130 8.42 -7.07 -14.86
CA MET A 130 9.63 -6.54 -15.48
C MET A 130 10.87 -6.83 -14.62
N ALA A 131 10.84 -6.51 -13.32
CA ALA A 131 11.93 -6.78 -12.39
C ALA A 131 12.28 -8.28 -12.34
N ARG A 132 11.28 -9.17 -12.30
CA ARG A 132 11.49 -10.62 -12.35
C ARG A 132 12.15 -11.09 -13.64
N ARG A 133 11.83 -10.48 -14.79
CA ARG A 133 12.48 -10.80 -16.07
C ARG A 133 13.94 -10.31 -16.08
N ALA A 134 14.18 -9.08 -15.64
CA ALA A 134 15.52 -8.52 -15.53
C ALA A 134 16.41 -9.39 -14.63
N ASN A 135 15.90 -9.81 -13.46
CA ASN A 135 16.61 -10.68 -12.51
C ASN A 135 17.03 -12.04 -13.08
N VAL A 136 16.39 -12.53 -14.15
CA VAL A 136 16.80 -13.77 -14.84
C VAL A 136 17.60 -13.52 -16.12
N GLY A 137 18.18 -12.31 -16.25
CA GLY A 137 19.04 -11.91 -17.37
C GLY A 137 18.29 -11.53 -18.64
N LYS A 138 17.00 -11.20 -18.55
CA LYS A 138 16.23 -10.66 -19.68
C LYS A 138 16.06 -9.17 -19.51
N ASP A 139 16.89 -8.41 -20.20
CA ASP A 139 16.82 -6.96 -20.17
C ASP A 139 15.43 -6.48 -20.61
N PRO A 140 14.83 -5.51 -19.90
CA PRO A 140 13.54 -4.96 -20.28
C PRO A 140 13.69 -4.15 -21.57
N ASP A 141 12.69 -4.28 -22.46
CA ASP A 141 12.66 -3.51 -23.70
C ASP A 141 12.47 -2.01 -23.38
N PRO A 142 13.24 -1.08 -23.99
CA PRO A 142 13.13 0.35 -23.71
C PRO A 142 11.72 0.92 -23.93
N GLY A 143 10.98 0.43 -24.95
CA GLY A 143 9.60 0.86 -25.20
C GLY A 143 8.65 0.38 -24.11
N GLU A 144 8.82 -0.86 -23.64
CA GLU A 144 8.07 -1.40 -22.49
C GLU A 144 8.35 -0.61 -21.20
N VAL A 145 9.62 -0.22 -20.97
CA VAL A 145 10.01 0.61 -19.82
C VAL A 145 9.34 1.97 -19.88
N GLU A 146 9.42 2.66 -21.02
CA GLU A 146 8.81 3.98 -21.21
C GLU A 146 7.28 3.91 -21.00
N GLU A 147 6.62 2.92 -21.60
CA GLU A 147 5.18 2.71 -21.44
C GLU A 147 4.81 2.47 -19.98
N THR A 148 5.52 1.57 -19.29
CA THR A 148 5.24 1.22 -17.89
C THR A 148 5.42 2.41 -16.96
N LEU A 149 6.49 3.19 -17.13
CA LEU A 149 6.73 4.38 -16.30
C LEU A 149 5.74 5.52 -16.62
N SER A 150 5.31 5.64 -17.88
CA SER A 150 4.25 6.56 -18.30
C SER A 150 2.91 6.22 -17.63
N ILE A 151 2.56 4.93 -17.61
CA ILE A 151 1.37 4.43 -16.89
C ILE A 151 1.49 4.70 -15.39
N LEU A 152 2.65 4.40 -14.79
CA LEU A 152 2.92 4.66 -13.37
C LEU A 152 2.67 6.14 -13.02
N GLY A 153 3.21 7.05 -13.82
CA GLY A 153 2.99 8.49 -13.65
C GLY A 153 1.50 8.86 -13.71
N ARG A 154 0.76 8.33 -14.69
CA ARG A 154 -0.67 8.60 -14.86
C ARG A 154 -1.51 8.11 -13.69
N VAL A 155 -1.27 6.89 -13.19
CA VAL A 155 -2.07 6.32 -12.09
C VAL A 155 -1.75 6.97 -10.74
N LEU A 156 -0.53 7.48 -10.54
CA LEU A 156 -0.13 8.20 -9.33
C LEU A 156 -0.51 9.69 -9.34
N GLU A 157 -0.80 10.26 -10.52
CA GLU A 157 -1.07 11.68 -10.68
C GLU A 157 -2.21 12.22 -9.77
N PRO A 158 -3.33 11.52 -9.59
CA PRO A 158 -4.39 11.98 -8.68
C PRO A 158 -3.90 12.13 -7.23
N ILE A 159 -3.13 11.15 -6.73
CA ILE A 159 -2.56 11.16 -5.39
C ILE A 159 -1.52 12.28 -5.27
N HIS A 160 -0.62 12.42 -6.25
CA HIS A 160 0.38 13.48 -6.31
C HIS A 160 -0.23 14.88 -6.25
N LYS A 161 -1.30 15.13 -7.03
CA LYS A 161 -2.02 16.40 -7.01
C LYS A 161 -2.68 16.64 -5.66
N ALA A 162 -3.25 15.61 -5.05
CA ALA A 162 -3.97 15.74 -3.80
C ALA A 162 -3.04 16.05 -2.61
N VAL A 163 -1.84 15.47 -2.58
CA VAL A 163 -0.88 15.74 -1.51
C VAL A 163 -0.24 17.13 -1.60
N LYS A 164 -0.19 17.74 -2.78
CA LYS A 164 0.26 19.14 -2.94
C LYS A 164 -0.72 20.16 -2.36
N ARG A 165 -1.99 19.78 -2.16
CA ARG A 165 -3.00 20.65 -1.55
C ARG A 165 -2.96 20.51 -0.03
N PRO A 166 -3.12 21.60 0.74
CA PRO A 166 -3.19 21.52 2.19
C PRO A 166 -4.36 20.63 2.64
N ALA A 167 -4.13 19.81 3.67
CA ALA A 167 -5.17 18.99 4.28
C ALA A 167 -6.27 19.91 4.84
N GLY A 168 -7.50 19.81 4.31
CA GLY A 168 -8.64 20.58 4.82
C GLY A 168 -9.13 21.74 3.97
N GLY A 169 -8.71 21.87 2.71
CA GLY A 169 -9.35 22.76 1.75
C GLY A 169 -10.75 22.29 1.31
N ARG A 170 -11.71 22.17 2.24
CA ARG A 170 -13.10 22.47 1.87
C ARG A 170 -13.06 23.92 1.41
N GLY A 171 -13.47 24.16 0.17
CA GLY A 171 -13.58 25.52 -0.34
C GLY A 171 -14.29 26.37 0.72
N LYS A 172 -13.72 27.54 1.02
CA LYS A 172 -14.55 28.61 1.58
C LYS A 172 -15.75 28.72 0.64
N GLU A 173 -16.93 28.36 1.12
CA GLU A 173 -18.16 28.86 0.51
C GLU A 173 -17.98 30.37 0.37
N PRO A 174 -18.23 30.96 -0.80
CA PRO A 174 -18.28 32.41 -0.90
C PRO A 174 -19.42 32.85 0.02
N ASP A 175 -19.06 33.56 1.09
CA ASP A 175 -19.99 34.21 2.01
C ASP A 175 -20.99 35.06 1.20
N PRO A 176 -22.27 34.68 1.10
CA PRO A 176 -23.25 35.45 0.37
C PRO A 176 -23.81 36.49 1.34
N GLY A 177 -22.98 37.44 1.78
CA GLY A 177 -23.43 38.28 2.90
C GLY A 177 -22.50 39.35 3.42
N SER A 178 -21.95 40.23 2.58
CA SER A 178 -21.71 41.60 3.03
C SER A 178 -21.65 42.57 1.86
N GLY A 179 -22.83 42.91 1.35
CA GLY A 179 -22.99 44.18 0.66
C GLY A 179 -22.88 45.35 1.65
N ARG A 180 -22.34 46.46 1.13
CA ARG A 180 -22.39 47.84 1.66
C ARG A 180 -21.50 48.17 2.87
N ASP A 181 -20.39 48.85 2.58
CA ASP A 181 -20.18 50.30 2.84
C ASP A 181 -18.67 50.57 2.66
N ALA A 182 -18.25 51.32 1.64
CA ALA A 182 -18.10 52.78 1.63
C ALA A 182 -16.60 53.17 1.66
N LEU A 183 -16.21 53.90 0.60
CA LEU A 183 -14.95 54.62 0.34
C LEU A 183 -13.71 53.79 -0.02
#